data_AF-A0A1C3H9B5-F1
#
_entry.id   AF-A0A1C3H9B5-F1
#
_cell.length_a   1.000
_cell.length_b   1.000
_cell.length_c   1.000
_cell.angle_alpha   90.00
_cell.angle_beta   90.00
_cell.angle_gamma   90.00
#
_symmetry.space_group_name_H-M   'P 1'
#
loop_
_entity.id
_entity.type
_entity.pdbx_description
1 polymer ?
#
loop_
_entity_poly.entity_id
_entity_poly.type
_entity_poly.pdbx_seq_one_letter_code
_entity_poly.pdbx_strand_id
1 'polypeptide(L)'
;MEQQLLCYKTLPEWNSDTLPEAFRQRHNTQSGTWAKLTVLSGSLTFAMMTEDGATTETWQFSPESQPPFIAPQQWHRIVSFSGDMTCRLAFYCTPEDYYHKKYELTRTHSEVIEAAARIAPGKALDLGCGSGRNSLYLNLKGFDVTAWDKHAPSIARLNQIIDAEQLTHLSAGVQDLNTHRFSGDYDFILSTVVMMFLERQQIPPIVQNMQDSTVRGGHNLIVAAMDSEDYPCPLPFPFTFSPGELKHYYRGWEILKYNEDVGQLHKTDAAGNRISLRFATLLARKL
;
A
#
# COMPACT_ATOMS: atom_id res chain seq x y z
N MET A 1 11.69 -15.11 -10.59
CA MET A 1 10.70 -15.16 -9.50
C MET A 1 9.35 -14.86 -10.12
N GLU A 2 8.39 -15.78 -10.06
CA GLU A 2 7.02 -15.50 -10.48
C GLU A 2 6.45 -14.37 -9.61
N GLN A 3 5.84 -13.38 -10.25
CA GLN A 3 5.25 -12.24 -9.55
C GLN A 3 4.02 -12.73 -8.79
N GLN A 4 4.04 -12.65 -7.46
CA GLN A 4 2.89 -13.01 -6.63
C GLN A 4 1.75 -12.01 -6.89
N LEU A 5 0.61 -12.49 -7.39
CA LEU A 5 -0.57 -11.68 -7.67
C LEU A 5 -1.73 -12.08 -6.75
N LEU A 6 -2.46 -11.08 -6.24
CA LEU A 6 -3.61 -11.25 -5.35
C LEU A 6 -4.89 -10.80 -6.04
N CYS A 7 -5.91 -11.66 -6.00
CA CYS A 7 -7.23 -11.35 -6.53
C CYS A 7 -7.92 -10.34 -5.60
N TYR A 8 -8.23 -9.15 -6.08
CA TYR A 8 -8.91 -8.11 -5.29
C TYR A 8 -10.38 -7.91 -5.68
N LYS A 9 -10.79 -8.40 -6.86
CA LYS A 9 -12.17 -8.28 -7.33
C LYS A 9 -12.49 -9.40 -8.32
N THR A 10 -13.59 -10.10 -8.08
CA THR A 10 -14.16 -11.08 -9.01
C THR A 10 -15.51 -10.56 -9.47
N LEU A 11 -15.73 -10.51 -10.79
CA LEU A 11 -17.02 -10.16 -11.37
C LEU A 11 -17.95 -11.38 -11.36
N PRO A 12 -19.28 -11.17 -11.47
CA PRO A 12 -20.22 -12.27 -11.67
C PRO A 12 -19.84 -13.13 -12.89
N GLU A 13 -20.32 -14.36 -12.90
CA GLU A 13 -20.26 -15.21 -14.08
C GLU A 13 -21.12 -14.61 -15.21
N TRP A 14 -20.62 -14.71 -16.43
CA TRP A 14 -21.31 -14.29 -17.63
C TRP A 14 -21.50 -15.48 -18.57
N ASN A 15 -22.62 -15.47 -19.26
CA ASN A 15 -22.93 -16.38 -20.36
C ASN A 15 -23.02 -15.60 -21.68
N SER A 16 -23.37 -16.30 -22.76
CA SER A 16 -23.54 -15.73 -24.10
C SER A 16 -24.54 -14.57 -24.18
N ASP A 17 -25.53 -14.51 -23.29
CA ASP A 17 -26.54 -13.45 -23.25
C ASP A 17 -26.18 -12.27 -22.32
N THR A 18 -25.30 -12.50 -21.34
CA THR A 18 -25.04 -11.55 -20.23
C THR A 18 -23.64 -10.94 -20.26
N LEU A 19 -22.76 -11.38 -21.17
CA LEU A 19 -21.43 -10.78 -21.35
C LEU A 19 -21.56 -9.29 -21.67
N PRO A 20 -21.00 -8.38 -20.85
CA PRO A 20 -21.18 -6.95 -21.08
C PRO A 20 -20.50 -6.49 -22.36
N GLU A 21 -21.21 -5.65 -23.13
CA GLU A 21 -20.75 -5.16 -24.45
C GLU A 21 -19.38 -4.44 -24.38
N ALA A 22 -19.07 -3.78 -23.26
CA ALA A 22 -17.78 -3.13 -23.05
C ALA A 22 -16.59 -4.11 -23.20
N PHE A 23 -16.75 -5.39 -22.84
CA PHE A 23 -15.69 -6.40 -22.99
C PHE A 23 -15.54 -6.93 -24.42
N ARG A 24 -16.52 -6.66 -25.28
CA ARG A 24 -16.49 -6.96 -26.73
C ARG A 24 -15.89 -5.83 -27.55
N GLN A 25 -15.84 -4.64 -26.95
CA GLN A 25 -15.16 -3.47 -27.49
C GLN A 25 -13.71 -3.40 -27.01
N ARG A 26 -12.91 -2.58 -27.67
CA ARG A 26 -11.51 -2.35 -27.32
C ARG A 26 -11.39 -1.67 -25.96
N HIS A 27 -10.73 -2.33 -25.01
CA HIS A 27 -10.48 -1.80 -23.68
C HIS A 27 -9.16 -2.33 -23.11
N ASN A 28 -8.76 -1.83 -21.95
CA ASN A 28 -7.64 -2.34 -21.18
C ASN A 28 -7.93 -2.25 -19.68
N THR A 29 -7.05 -2.82 -18.87
CA THR A 29 -7.05 -2.62 -17.42
C THR A 29 -6.17 -1.44 -17.05
N GLN A 30 -6.48 -0.81 -15.90
CA GLN A 30 -5.64 0.24 -15.33
C GLN A 30 -4.22 -0.26 -15.01
N SER A 31 -3.26 0.67 -14.88
CA SER A 31 -1.94 0.38 -14.32
C SER A 31 -2.02 -0.38 -12.99
N GLY A 32 -1.14 -1.38 -12.84
CA GLY A 32 -1.09 -2.28 -11.67
C GLY A 32 -2.23 -3.30 -11.57
N THR A 33 -3.11 -3.39 -12.58
CA THR A 33 -4.21 -4.36 -12.59
C THR A 33 -4.02 -5.40 -13.69
N TRP A 34 -3.82 -6.65 -13.29
CA TRP A 34 -3.91 -7.81 -14.17
C TRP A 34 -5.35 -8.31 -14.21
N ALA A 35 -5.75 -8.86 -15.34
CA ALA A 35 -7.04 -9.53 -15.49
C ALA A 35 -6.85 -11.01 -15.77
N LYS A 36 -7.68 -11.85 -15.17
CA LYS A 36 -7.76 -13.29 -15.44
C LYS A 36 -9.16 -13.63 -15.90
N LEU A 37 -9.30 -13.91 -17.19
CA LEU A 37 -10.49 -14.49 -17.76
C LEU A 37 -10.42 -16.01 -17.57
N THR A 38 -11.49 -16.62 -17.11
CA THR A 38 -11.61 -18.08 -16.95
C THR A 38 -12.82 -18.55 -17.72
N VAL A 39 -12.62 -19.45 -18.69
CA VAL A 39 -13.69 -20.09 -19.44
C VAL A 39 -14.18 -21.30 -18.65
N LEU A 40 -15.47 -21.35 -18.35
CA LEU A 40 -16.08 -22.41 -17.54
C LEU A 40 -16.81 -23.43 -18.41
N SER A 41 -17.40 -22.98 -19.52
CA SER A 41 -18.05 -23.81 -20.54
C SER A 41 -17.90 -23.15 -21.92
N GLY A 42 -18.05 -23.95 -22.98
CA GLY A 42 -18.02 -23.49 -24.36
C GLY A 42 -16.65 -22.99 -24.82
N SER A 43 -16.64 -22.01 -25.71
CA SER A 43 -15.40 -21.37 -26.19
C SER A 43 -15.57 -19.87 -26.41
N LEU A 44 -14.46 -19.13 -26.35
CA LEU A 44 -14.41 -17.71 -26.71
C LEU A 44 -13.17 -17.41 -27.53
N THR A 45 -13.30 -16.48 -28.46
CA THR A 45 -12.20 -15.92 -29.25
C THR A 45 -11.83 -14.57 -28.67
N PHE A 46 -10.55 -14.37 -28.41
CA PHE A 46 -9.98 -13.19 -27.78
C PHE A 46 -8.92 -12.57 -28.68
N ALA A 47 -8.92 -11.25 -28.82
CA ALA A 47 -7.95 -10.51 -29.61
C ALA A 47 -7.11 -9.58 -28.74
N MET A 48 -5.80 -9.62 -28.96
CA MET A 48 -4.88 -8.60 -28.48
C MET A 48 -4.80 -7.48 -29.48
N MET A 49 -4.65 -6.27 -28.96
CA MET A 49 -4.72 -5.08 -29.75
C MET A 49 -3.59 -4.12 -29.38
N THR A 50 -3.24 -3.27 -30.33
CA THR A 50 -2.44 -2.07 -30.11
C THR A 50 -3.30 -0.92 -29.61
N GLU A 51 -2.66 0.16 -29.19
CA GLU A 51 -3.33 1.38 -28.73
C GLU A 51 -4.09 2.13 -29.84
N ASP A 52 -3.72 1.96 -31.11
CA ASP A 52 -4.47 2.50 -32.25
C ASP A 52 -5.60 1.55 -32.73
N GLY A 53 -5.72 0.36 -32.13
CA GLY A 53 -6.82 -0.57 -32.35
C GLY A 53 -6.59 -1.62 -33.43
N ALA A 54 -5.36 -1.78 -33.93
CA ALA A 54 -5.01 -2.92 -34.78
C ALA A 54 -4.96 -4.22 -33.95
N THR A 55 -5.49 -5.31 -34.50
CA THR A 55 -5.37 -6.64 -33.88
C THR A 55 -3.99 -7.20 -34.13
N THR A 56 -3.27 -7.54 -33.06
CA THR A 56 -1.93 -8.14 -33.16
C THR A 56 -2.01 -9.66 -33.21
N GLU A 57 -2.84 -10.25 -32.35
CA GLU A 57 -2.96 -11.69 -32.18
C GLU A 57 -4.41 -12.05 -31.85
N THR A 58 -4.81 -13.27 -32.19
CA THR A 58 -6.15 -13.79 -31.88
C THR A 58 -6.04 -15.24 -31.47
N TRP A 59 -6.67 -15.59 -30.36
CA TRP A 59 -6.69 -16.94 -29.83
C TRP A 59 -8.10 -17.38 -29.49
N GLN A 60 -8.32 -18.68 -29.52
CA GLN A 60 -9.52 -19.30 -29.03
C GLN A 60 -9.21 -20.03 -27.72
N PHE A 61 -10.07 -19.83 -26.73
CA PHE A 61 -9.94 -20.41 -25.40
C PHE A 61 -11.17 -21.25 -25.06
N SER A 62 -10.96 -22.27 -24.23
CA SER A 62 -11.96 -23.22 -23.74
C SER A 62 -11.62 -23.63 -22.30
N PRO A 63 -12.46 -24.42 -21.61
CA PRO A 63 -12.13 -24.98 -20.31
C PRO A 63 -10.77 -25.69 -20.27
N GLU A 64 -10.40 -26.39 -21.34
CA GLU A 64 -9.15 -27.14 -21.51
C GLU A 64 -7.96 -26.26 -21.95
N SER A 65 -8.24 -25.08 -22.51
CA SER A 65 -7.24 -24.12 -22.97
C SER A 65 -7.57 -22.73 -22.46
N GLN A 66 -7.11 -22.44 -21.23
CA GLN A 66 -7.45 -21.19 -20.56
C GLN A 66 -6.63 -20.00 -21.08
N PRO A 67 -7.20 -18.78 -21.07
CA PRO A 67 -6.44 -17.58 -21.33
C PRO A 67 -5.31 -17.38 -20.30
N PRO A 68 -4.16 -16.81 -20.70
CA PRO A 68 -3.18 -16.34 -19.74
C PRO A 68 -3.70 -15.11 -18.99
N PHE A 69 -2.94 -14.66 -17.98
CA PHE A 69 -3.18 -13.34 -17.40
C PHE A 69 -2.99 -12.24 -18.45
N ILE A 70 -3.91 -11.28 -18.44
CA ILE A 70 -3.83 -10.07 -19.23
C ILE A 70 -3.07 -9.03 -18.42
N ALA A 71 -1.98 -8.52 -18.97
CA ALA A 71 -1.12 -7.54 -18.32
C ALA A 71 -1.80 -6.16 -18.17
N PRO A 72 -1.38 -5.33 -17.19
CA PRO A 72 -1.85 -3.96 -17.05
C PRO A 72 -1.70 -3.16 -18.34
N GLN A 73 -2.68 -2.30 -18.64
CA GLN A 73 -2.70 -1.40 -19.81
C GLN A 73 -2.68 -2.10 -21.18
N GLN A 74 -2.70 -3.44 -21.22
CA GLN A 74 -2.73 -4.20 -22.45
C GLN A 74 -4.11 -4.11 -23.11
N TRP A 75 -4.15 -3.61 -24.34
CA TRP A 75 -5.39 -3.48 -25.10
C TRP A 75 -5.87 -4.83 -25.64
N HIS A 76 -7.16 -5.12 -25.45
CA HIS A 76 -7.76 -6.39 -25.83
C HIS A 76 -9.29 -6.30 -25.99
N ARG A 77 -9.90 -7.37 -26.51
CA ARG A 77 -11.36 -7.58 -26.56
C ARG A 77 -11.75 -9.05 -26.76
N ILE A 78 -12.99 -9.39 -26.40
CA ILE A 78 -13.63 -10.65 -26.79
C ILE A 78 -14.28 -10.47 -28.17
N VAL A 79 -13.87 -11.27 -29.15
CA VAL A 79 -14.31 -11.16 -30.55
C VAL A 79 -15.60 -11.94 -30.79
N SER A 80 -15.65 -13.19 -30.33
CA SER A 80 -16.78 -14.10 -30.50
C SER A 80 -16.78 -15.15 -29.40
N PHE A 81 -17.88 -15.88 -29.26
CA PHE A 81 -18.05 -16.96 -28.29
C PHE A 81 -19.13 -17.93 -28.76
N SER A 82 -19.10 -19.15 -28.24
CA SER A 82 -20.15 -20.16 -28.49
C SER A 82 -21.43 -19.86 -27.72
N GLY A 83 -22.56 -20.42 -28.16
CA GLY A 83 -23.86 -20.20 -27.51
C GLY A 83 -23.94 -20.74 -26.08
N ASP A 84 -23.17 -21.77 -25.76
CA ASP A 84 -23.04 -22.40 -24.45
C ASP A 84 -21.88 -21.84 -23.60
N MET A 85 -21.27 -20.73 -24.03
CA MET A 85 -20.16 -20.11 -23.32
C MET A 85 -20.60 -19.62 -21.95
N THR A 86 -19.83 -20.00 -20.92
CA THR A 86 -19.83 -19.32 -19.62
C THR A 86 -18.41 -18.98 -19.22
N CYS A 87 -18.21 -17.81 -18.62
CA CYS A 87 -16.90 -17.33 -18.21
C CYS A 87 -16.97 -16.40 -16.99
N ARG A 88 -15.81 -16.17 -16.38
CA ARG A 88 -15.66 -15.24 -15.26
C ARG A 88 -14.39 -14.42 -15.42
N LEU A 89 -14.48 -13.14 -15.06
CA LEU A 89 -13.34 -12.24 -15.03
C LEU A 89 -12.99 -11.88 -13.57
N ALA A 90 -11.72 -12.02 -13.23
CA ALA A 90 -11.18 -11.59 -11.94
C ALA A 90 -9.99 -10.64 -12.15
N PHE A 91 -9.85 -9.67 -11.26
CA PHE A 91 -8.78 -8.67 -11.27
C PHE A 91 -7.80 -8.93 -10.15
N TYR A 92 -6.52 -8.82 -10.51
CA TYR A 92 -5.39 -9.12 -9.67
C TYR A 92 -4.44 -7.93 -9.62
N CYS A 93 -3.67 -7.83 -8.55
CA CYS A 93 -2.65 -6.80 -8.35
C CYS A 93 -1.50 -7.35 -7.52
N THR A 94 -0.41 -6.61 -7.41
CA THR A 94 0.68 -6.97 -6.50
C THR A 94 0.28 -6.74 -5.04
N PRO A 95 0.93 -7.39 -4.06
CA PRO A 95 0.59 -7.26 -2.65
C PRO A 95 0.58 -5.81 -2.13
N GLU A 96 1.49 -4.98 -2.61
CA GLU A 96 1.58 -3.56 -2.24
C GLU A 96 0.44 -2.68 -2.75
N ASP A 97 -0.32 -3.16 -3.74
CA ASP A 97 -1.47 -2.45 -4.30
C ASP A 97 -2.82 -3.01 -3.81
N TYR A 98 -2.82 -4.16 -3.13
CA TYR A 98 -4.03 -4.91 -2.78
C TYR A 98 -5.07 -4.08 -2.02
N TYR A 99 -4.71 -3.51 -0.87
CA TYR A 99 -5.64 -2.73 -0.07
C TYR A 99 -6.00 -1.38 -0.71
N HIS A 100 -5.14 -0.83 -1.56
CA HIS A 100 -5.45 0.35 -2.37
C HIS A 100 -6.53 0.04 -3.40
N LYS A 101 -6.39 -1.07 -4.14
CA LYS A 101 -7.32 -1.49 -5.19
C LYS A 101 -8.65 -2.02 -4.64
N LYS A 102 -8.63 -2.73 -3.50
CA LYS A 102 -9.83 -3.35 -2.91
C LYS A 102 -10.64 -2.41 -2.02
N TYR A 103 -9.97 -1.58 -1.21
CA TYR A 103 -10.60 -0.74 -0.18
C TYR A 103 -10.38 0.76 -0.39
N GLU A 104 -9.81 1.16 -1.53
CA GLU A 104 -9.58 2.57 -1.89
C GLU A 104 -8.73 3.32 -0.85
N LEU A 105 -7.85 2.60 -0.14
CA LEU A 105 -6.88 3.23 0.75
C LEU A 105 -5.82 3.95 -0.08
N THR A 106 -5.15 4.94 0.51
CA THR A 106 -3.91 5.43 -0.09
C THR A 106 -2.91 4.28 -0.20
N ARG A 107 -2.21 4.18 -1.33
CA ARG A 107 -1.17 3.16 -1.55
C ARG A 107 -0.17 3.12 -0.39
N THR A 108 0.27 1.91 -0.04
CA THR A 108 1.30 1.66 0.97
C THR A 108 2.53 2.51 0.69
N HIS A 109 3.14 3.04 1.75
CA HIS A 109 4.30 3.91 1.61
C HIS A 109 5.48 3.14 0.98
N SER A 110 6.18 3.74 0.02
CA SER A 110 7.31 3.10 -0.69
C SER A 110 8.40 2.62 0.27
N GLU A 111 8.74 3.44 1.28
CA GLU A 111 9.71 3.08 2.32
C GLU A 111 9.30 1.85 3.15
N VAL A 112 7.99 1.64 3.35
CA VAL A 112 7.48 0.46 4.06
C VAL A 112 7.60 -0.78 3.17
N ILE A 113 7.33 -0.64 1.86
CA ILE A 113 7.53 -1.71 0.88
C ILE A 113 9.00 -2.12 0.82
N GLU A 114 9.92 -1.15 0.75
CA GLU A 114 11.37 -1.38 0.73
C GLU A 114 11.85 -2.03 2.02
N ALA A 115 11.39 -1.55 3.19
CA ALA A 115 11.75 -2.12 4.49
C ALA A 115 11.26 -3.57 4.64
N ALA A 116 9.99 -3.86 4.30
CA ALA A 116 9.42 -5.20 4.39
C ALA A 116 10.07 -6.21 3.43
N ALA A 117 10.76 -5.76 2.39
CA ALA A 117 11.54 -6.63 1.51
C ALA A 117 12.89 -7.06 2.11
N ARG A 118 13.36 -6.38 3.17
CA ARG A 118 14.68 -6.60 3.80
C ARG A 118 14.57 -7.12 5.23
N ILE A 119 13.47 -6.81 5.92
CA ILE A 119 13.24 -7.16 7.32
C ILE A 119 12.40 -8.43 7.37
N ALA A 120 12.88 -9.44 8.09
CA ALA A 120 12.12 -10.66 8.33
C ALA A 120 10.83 -10.34 9.13
N PRO A 121 9.70 -11.03 8.85
CA PRO A 121 8.48 -10.81 9.61
C PRO A 121 8.65 -11.09 11.10
N GLY A 122 8.07 -10.22 11.92
CA GLY A 122 8.12 -10.27 13.38
C GLY A 122 7.02 -9.37 13.97
N LYS A 123 7.17 -8.96 15.23
CA LYS A 123 6.25 -8.02 15.88
C LYS A 123 6.48 -6.61 15.35
N ALA A 124 5.43 -6.02 14.79
CA ALA A 124 5.45 -4.66 14.27
C ALA A 124 4.52 -3.71 15.05
N LEU A 125 4.94 -2.45 15.20
CA LEU A 125 4.13 -1.38 15.78
C LEU A 125 4.03 -0.21 14.80
N ASP A 126 2.81 0.06 14.31
CA ASP A 126 2.50 1.17 13.41
C ASP A 126 1.90 2.35 14.19
N LEU A 127 2.74 3.36 14.45
CA LEU A 127 2.43 4.55 15.23
C LEU A 127 1.85 5.66 14.33
N GLY A 128 0.55 5.90 14.45
CA GLY A 128 -0.19 6.80 13.57
C GLY A 128 -0.65 6.09 12.30
N CYS A 129 -1.27 4.92 12.45
CA CYS A 129 -1.56 4.06 11.32
C CYS A 129 -2.63 4.62 10.35
N GLY A 130 -3.37 5.66 10.74
CA GLY A 130 -4.52 6.15 9.99
C GLY A 130 -5.53 5.03 9.75
N SER A 131 -5.95 4.85 8.49
CA SER A 131 -6.82 3.72 8.09
C SER A 131 -6.04 2.41 7.79
N GLY A 132 -4.75 2.34 8.16
CA GLY A 132 -3.98 1.09 8.21
C GLY A 132 -3.30 0.66 6.91
N ARG A 133 -3.05 1.56 5.95
CA ARG A 133 -2.41 1.17 4.65
C ARG A 133 -1.07 0.44 4.82
N ASN A 134 -0.32 0.76 5.87
CA ASN A 134 0.97 0.13 6.16
C ASN A 134 0.74 -1.12 7.02
N SER A 135 -0.09 -1.01 8.07
CA SER A 135 -0.40 -2.11 8.98
C SER A 135 -0.96 -3.33 8.24
N LEU A 136 -1.92 -3.12 7.34
CA LEU A 136 -2.53 -4.16 6.51
C LEU A 136 -1.51 -4.80 5.57
N TYR A 137 -0.65 -4.00 4.92
CA TYR A 137 0.40 -4.52 4.06
C TYR A 137 1.45 -5.33 4.84
N LEU A 138 1.87 -4.87 6.02
CA LEU A 138 2.81 -5.60 6.87
C LEU A 138 2.20 -6.92 7.35
N ASN A 139 0.93 -6.93 7.75
CA ASN A 139 0.23 -8.16 8.09
C ASN A 139 0.18 -9.14 6.89
N LEU A 140 -0.11 -8.65 5.69
CA LEU A 140 -0.05 -9.43 4.45
C LEU A 140 1.35 -9.99 4.15
N LYS A 141 2.41 -9.33 4.64
CA LYS A 141 3.80 -9.82 4.57
C LYS A 141 4.19 -10.73 5.73
N GLY A 142 3.26 -11.08 6.61
CA GLY A 142 3.45 -12.04 7.70
C GLY A 142 3.87 -11.42 9.03
N PHE A 143 3.86 -10.09 9.17
CA PHE A 143 4.13 -9.44 10.45
C PHE A 143 2.94 -9.60 11.41
N ASP A 144 3.23 -9.68 12.71
CA ASP A 144 2.25 -9.55 13.78
C ASP A 144 2.15 -8.08 14.18
N VAL A 145 1.06 -7.41 13.80
CA VAL A 145 0.99 -5.95 13.76
C VAL A 145 0.08 -5.41 14.86
N THR A 146 0.61 -4.47 15.63
CA THR A 146 -0.17 -3.55 16.48
C THR A 146 -0.23 -2.19 15.79
N ALA A 147 -1.44 -1.62 15.63
CA ALA A 147 -1.65 -0.38 14.90
C ALA A 147 -2.42 0.64 15.75
N TRP A 148 -1.87 1.85 15.91
CA TRP A 148 -2.45 2.88 16.76
C TRP A 148 -2.66 4.19 16.02
N ASP A 149 -3.80 4.83 16.25
CA ASP A 149 -4.11 6.17 15.75
C ASP A 149 -5.10 6.87 16.68
N LYS A 150 -5.06 8.20 16.78
CA LYS A 150 -6.00 8.95 17.61
C LYS A 150 -7.37 9.13 16.95
N HIS A 151 -7.44 9.01 15.62
CA HIS A 151 -8.65 9.25 14.85
C HIS A 151 -9.55 8.01 14.88
N ALA A 152 -10.50 7.98 15.81
CA ALA A 152 -11.42 6.86 16.00
C ALA A 152 -12.13 6.37 14.72
N PRO A 153 -12.61 7.24 13.80
CA PRO A 153 -13.18 6.77 12.54
C PRO A 153 -12.18 6.02 11.64
N SER A 154 -10.89 6.39 11.65
CA SER A 154 -9.86 5.68 10.89
C SER A 154 -9.62 4.28 11.45
N ILE A 155 -9.55 4.15 12.78
CA ILE A 155 -9.44 2.85 13.46
C ILE A 155 -10.68 1.99 13.23
N ALA A 156 -11.88 2.58 13.25
CA ALA A 156 -13.11 1.85 12.93
C ALA A 156 -13.08 1.29 11.50
N ARG A 157 -12.65 2.09 10.52
CA ARG A 157 -12.46 1.63 9.13
C ARG A 157 -11.42 0.51 9.04
N LEU A 158 -10.31 0.61 9.77
CA LEU A 158 -9.29 -0.44 9.81
C LEU A 158 -9.85 -1.74 10.40
N ASN A 159 -10.57 -1.68 11.52
CA ASN A 159 -11.20 -2.85 12.13
C ASN A 159 -12.23 -3.51 11.20
N GLN A 160 -13.02 -2.73 10.44
CA GLN A 160 -13.91 -3.30 9.42
C GLN A 160 -13.16 -4.09 8.34
N ILE A 161 -11.97 -3.61 7.93
CA ILE A 161 -11.13 -4.33 6.96
C ILE A 161 -10.51 -5.58 7.59
N ILE A 162 -10.04 -5.51 8.83
CA ILE A 162 -9.53 -6.64 9.60
C ILE A 162 -10.57 -7.76 9.67
N ASP A 163 -11.82 -7.42 10.01
CA ASP A 163 -12.92 -8.38 10.10
C ASP A 163 -13.28 -8.96 8.73
N ALA A 164 -13.38 -8.13 7.70
CA ALA A 164 -13.74 -8.55 6.34
C ALA A 164 -12.69 -9.45 5.69
N GLU A 165 -11.40 -9.24 6.01
CA GLU A 165 -10.28 -10.05 5.52
C GLU A 165 -9.89 -11.17 6.49
N GLN A 166 -10.59 -11.28 7.63
CA GLN A 166 -10.35 -12.30 8.68
C GLN A 166 -8.90 -12.31 9.19
N LEU A 167 -8.30 -11.14 9.38
CA LEU A 167 -6.91 -11.00 9.78
C LEU A 167 -6.73 -11.28 11.28
N THR A 168 -5.98 -12.31 11.63
CA THR A 168 -5.76 -12.73 13.03
C THR A 168 -4.48 -12.18 13.67
N HIS A 169 -3.58 -11.60 12.88
CA HIS A 169 -2.27 -11.09 13.31
C HIS A 169 -2.16 -9.56 13.15
N LEU A 170 -3.29 -8.87 13.27
CA LEU A 170 -3.37 -7.42 13.22
C LEU A 170 -4.40 -6.94 14.24
N SER A 171 -3.97 -6.12 15.19
CA SER A 171 -4.83 -5.46 16.15
C SER A 171 -4.73 -3.94 15.98
N ALA A 172 -5.87 -3.25 16.03
CA ALA A 172 -5.92 -1.80 15.90
C ALA A 172 -6.66 -1.15 17.08
N GLY A 173 -6.14 -0.03 17.58
CA GLY A 173 -6.66 0.65 18.76
C GLY A 173 -6.56 2.16 18.67
N VAL A 174 -7.51 2.85 19.32
CA VAL A 174 -7.49 4.31 19.43
C VAL A 174 -6.49 4.71 20.51
N GLN A 175 -5.40 5.38 20.13
CA GLN A 175 -4.39 5.90 21.06
C GLN A 175 -3.91 7.27 20.60
N ASP A 176 -3.78 8.21 21.54
CA ASP A 176 -3.18 9.52 21.27
C ASP A 176 -1.70 9.51 21.61
N LEU A 177 -0.83 9.58 20.59
CA LEU A 177 0.61 9.53 20.76
C LEU A 177 1.18 10.68 21.59
N ASN A 178 0.50 11.83 21.70
CA ASN A 178 0.97 12.93 22.56
C ASN A 178 0.92 12.55 24.04
N THR A 179 -0.06 11.73 24.44
CA THR A 179 -0.30 11.37 25.86
C THR A 179 0.02 9.92 26.17
N HIS A 180 -0.03 9.04 25.18
CA HIS A 180 0.26 7.62 25.32
C HIS A 180 1.75 7.38 25.53
N ARG A 181 2.07 6.42 26.39
CA ARG A 181 3.42 5.91 26.62
C ARG A 181 3.34 4.40 26.49
N PHE A 182 4.34 3.83 25.83
CA PHE A 182 4.36 2.42 25.50
C PHE A 182 5.74 1.82 25.74
N SER A 183 5.73 0.51 25.98
CA SER A 183 6.89 -0.35 26.06
C SER A 183 6.57 -1.67 25.36
N GLY A 184 7.60 -2.42 24.99
CA GLY A 184 7.43 -3.72 24.37
C GLY A 184 8.72 -4.20 23.73
N ASP A 185 8.64 -5.35 23.09
CA ASP A 185 9.73 -5.95 22.33
C ASP A 185 9.27 -6.10 20.88
N TYR A 186 9.47 -5.06 20.09
CA TYR A 186 9.11 -5.02 18.67
C TYR A 186 10.33 -5.23 17.79
N ASP A 187 10.15 -6.02 16.73
CA ASP A 187 11.13 -6.23 15.67
C ASP A 187 11.14 -5.06 14.66
N PHE A 188 9.99 -4.39 14.50
CA PHE A 188 9.84 -3.27 13.59
C PHE A 188 8.85 -2.21 14.09
N ILE A 189 9.30 -0.99 14.37
CA ILE A 189 8.41 0.14 14.67
C ILE A 189 8.44 1.13 13.51
N LEU A 190 7.27 1.60 13.07
CA LEU A 190 7.15 2.56 12.00
C LEU A 190 6.24 3.73 12.37
N SER A 191 6.59 4.92 11.87
CA SER A 191 5.71 6.09 11.87
C SER A 191 5.95 6.90 10.60
N THR A 192 5.00 6.84 9.67
CA THR A 192 5.13 7.51 8.37
C THR A 192 4.07 8.59 8.20
N VAL A 193 4.51 9.83 8.02
CA VAL A 193 3.69 11.00 7.67
C VAL A 193 2.69 11.38 8.77
N VAL A 194 3.06 11.14 10.04
CA VAL A 194 2.21 11.44 11.23
C VAL A 194 2.90 12.39 12.20
N MET A 195 4.22 12.30 12.36
CA MET A 195 4.94 13.09 13.37
C MET A 195 4.68 14.60 13.25
N MET A 196 4.36 15.10 12.06
CA MET A 196 4.01 16.51 11.86
C MET A 196 2.70 16.96 12.52
N PHE A 197 1.87 16.05 13.01
CA PHE A 197 0.64 16.33 13.75
C PHE A 197 0.81 16.20 15.28
N LEU A 198 2.03 15.90 15.74
CA LEU A 198 2.36 15.75 17.15
C LEU A 198 2.93 17.05 17.72
N GLU A 199 2.86 17.18 19.04
CA GLU A 199 3.43 18.33 19.74
C GLU A 199 4.96 18.19 19.81
N ARG A 200 5.69 19.27 19.50
CA ARG A 200 7.17 19.27 19.50
C ARG A 200 7.77 18.76 20.81
N GLN A 201 7.17 19.11 21.95
CA GLN A 201 7.64 18.69 23.27
C GLN A 201 7.47 17.17 23.51
N GLN A 202 6.57 16.51 22.77
CA GLN A 202 6.31 15.08 22.87
C GLN A 202 7.21 14.25 21.94
N ILE A 203 7.86 14.85 20.94
CA ILE A 203 8.74 14.11 20.03
C ILE A 203 9.91 13.43 20.74
N PRO A 204 10.71 14.10 21.60
CA PRO A 204 11.79 13.42 22.33
C PRO A 204 11.33 12.17 23.13
N PRO A 205 10.29 12.23 23.99
CA PRO A 205 9.86 11.04 24.72
C PRO A 205 9.25 9.95 23.82
N ILE A 206 8.56 10.31 22.73
CA ILE A 206 8.02 9.33 21.77
C ILE A 206 9.17 8.59 21.07
N VAL A 207 10.17 9.32 20.56
CA VAL A 207 11.34 8.71 19.91
C VAL A 207 12.10 7.83 20.89
N GLN A 208 12.24 8.25 22.15
CA GLN A 208 12.83 7.42 23.20
C GLN A 208 12.03 6.14 23.44
N ASN A 209 10.70 6.20 23.55
CA ASN A 209 9.85 5.00 23.68
C ASN A 209 9.97 4.06 22.48
N MET A 210 10.03 4.60 21.25
CA MET A 210 10.30 3.79 20.06
C MET A 210 11.64 3.07 20.20
N GLN A 211 12.70 3.78 20.57
CA GLN A 211 14.04 3.20 20.69
C GLN A 211 14.11 2.15 21.79
N ASP A 212 13.51 2.40 22.95
CA ASP A 212 13.50 1.49 24.08
C ASP A 212 12.67 0.22 23.79
N SER A 213 11.57 0.37 23.05
CA SER A 213 10.65 -0.73 22.72
C SER A 213 11.09 -1.58 21.52
N THR A 214 12.24 -1.26 20.91
CA THR A 214 12.77 -2.04 19.79
C THR A 214 13.82 -3.02 20.30
N VAL A 215 13.73 -4.28 19.88
CA VAL A 215 14.73 -5.30 20.25
C VAL A 215 16.08 -5.02 19.60
N ARG A 216 17.17 -5.58 20.15
CA ARG A 216 18.48 -5.57 19.48
C ARG A 216 18.35 -6.28 18.12
N GLY A 217 18.87 -5.66 17.06
CA GLY A 217 18.67 -6.12 15.68
C GLY A 217 17.32 -5.74 15.06
N GLY A 218 16.38 -5.20 15.85
CA GLY A 218 15.12 -4.64 15.37
C GLY A 218 15.30 -3.28 14.68
N HIS A 219 14.23 -2.79 14.04
CA HIS A 219 14.29 -1.66 13.13
C HIS A 219 13.28 -0.57 13.47
N ASN A 220 13.65 0.68 13.20
CA ASN A 220 12.73 1.81 13.18
C ASN A 220 12.70 2.47 11.80
N LEU A 221 11.49 2.72 11.29
CA LEU A 221 11.24 3.48 10.07
C LEU A 221 10.46 4.77 10.39
N ILE A 222 11.04 5.93 10.08
CA ILE A 222 10.36 7.22 10.23
C ILE A 222 10.39 7.96 8.89
N VAL A 223 9.24 8.51 8.50
CA VAL A 223 9.13 9.47 7.41
C VAL A 223 8.34 10.66 7.93
N ALA A 224 8.93 11.85 7.96
CA ALA A 224 8.29 13.01 8.59
C ALA A 224 8.64 14.31 7.88
N ALA A 225 7.70 15.27 7.91
CA ALA A 225 7.89 16.59 7.33
C ALA A 225 9.06 17.33 8.00
N MET A 226 9.77 18.11 7.19
CA MET A 226 10.85 19.00 7.64
C MET A 226 10.51 20.46 7.42
N ASP A 227 11.27 21.31 8.11
CA ASP A 227 11.34 22.74 7.89
C ASP A 227 12.82 23.15 7.86
N SER A 228 13.22 23.88 6.81
CA SER A 228 14.62 24.22 6.53
C SER A 228 14.70 25.58 5.88
N GLU A 229 15.82 26.28 6.06
CA GLU A 229 16.01 27.64 5.53
C GLU A 229 15.90 27.69 4.00
N ASP A 230 16.44 26.68 3.30
CA ASP A 230 16.41 26.57 1.84
C ASP A 230 15.09 26.00 1.30
N TYR A 231 14.31 25.32 2.14
CA TYR A 231 13.00 24.76 1.79
C TYR A 231 12.04 24.83 2.99
N PRO A 232 11.47 26.03 3.28
CA PRO A 232 10.61 26.21 4.44
C PRO A 232 9.29 25.44 4.28
N CYS A 233 8.77 24.92 5.39
CA CYS A 233 7.50 24.18 5.37
C CYS A 233 6.34 25.14 5.06
N PRO A 234 5.56 24.90 4.00
CA PRO A 234 4.48 25.82 3.61
C PRO A 234 3.20 25.65 4.44
N LEU A 235 3.21 24.74 5.43
CA LEU A 235 2.03 24.36 6.21
C LEU A 235 2.28 24.56 7.71
N PRO A 236 1.25 24.98 8.48
CA PRO A 236 1.38 25.25 9.92
C PRO A 236 1.31 23.96 10.75
N PHE A 237 2.22 23.03 10.50
CA PHE A 237 2.31 21.80 11.29
C PHE A 237 2.83 22.11 12.72
N PRO A 238 2.27 21.50 13.77
CA PRO A 238 2.78 21.65 15.14
C PRO A 238 4.21 21.14 15.32
N PHE A 239 4.68 20.26 14.44
CA PHE A 239 6.04 19.76 14.43
C PHE A 239 6.57 19.54 13.01
N THR A 240 7.86 19.80 12.84
CA THR A 240 8.68 19.50 11.67
C THR A 240 10.10 19.22 12.15
N PHE A 241 10.83 18.32 11.49
CA PHE A 241 12.25 18.14 11.79
C PHE A 241 13.08 19.27 11.19
N SER A 242 14.07 19.75 11.96
CA SER A 242 15.18 20.55 11.45
C SER A 242 16.19 19.66 10.70
N PRO A 243 17.05 20.22 9.84
CA PRO A 243 18.13 19.47 9.20
C PRO A 243 18.99 18.68 10.20
N GLY A 244 19.16 17.38 9.97
CA GLY A 244 19.93 16.46 10.78
C GLY A 244 19.30 16.06 12.13
N GLU A 245 18.15 16.62 12.52
CA GLU A 245 17.53 16.38 13.83
C GLU A 245 17.15 14.91 14.02
N LEU A 246 16.49 14.31 13.02
CA LEU A 246 16.11 12.89 13.07
C LEU A 246 17.33 11.96 13.12
N LYS A 247 18.36 12.24 12.32
CA LYS A 247 19.63 11.48 12.36
C LYS A 247 20.29 11.55 13.72
N HIS A 248 20.26 12.71 14.37
CA HIS A 248 20.86 12.91 15.69
C HIS A 248 20.20 12.04 16.77
N TYR A 249 18.87 11.90 16.74
CA TYR A 249 18.15 11.00 17.64
C TYR A 249 18.65 9.54 17.54
N TYR A 250 19.02 9.09 16.34
CA TYR A 250 19.43 7.71 16.06
C TYR A 250 20.95 7.51 15.94
N ARG A 251 21.77 8.46 16.45
CA ARG A 251 23.25 8.40 16.34
C ARG A 251 23.92 7.15 16.94
N GLY A 252 23.24 6.43 17.84
CA GLY A 252 23.70 5.18 18.44
C GLY A 252 23.20 3.92 17.73
N TRP A 253 22.51 4.07 16.59
CA TRP A 253 21.96 2.99 15.79
C TRP A 253 22.70 2.89 14.47
N GLU A 254 22.59 1.73 13.82
CA GLU A 254 23.05 1.58 12.45
C GLU A 254 22.03 2.18 11.49
N ILE A 255 22.44 3.19 10.72
CA ILE A 255 21.58 3.87 9.76
C ILE A 255 21.65 3.12 8.42
N LEU A 256 20.59 2.38 8.09
CA LEU A 256 20.49 1.61 6.84
C LEU A 256 20.09 2.51 5.66
N LYS A 257 19.27 3.53 5.92
CA LYS A 257 18.86 4.54 4.94
C LYS A 257 18.61 5.88 5.66
N TYR A 258 19.13 6.96 5.09
CA TYR A 258 18.80 8.32 5.52
C TYR A 258 18.86 9.30 4.36
N ASN A 259 17.82 10.12 4.20
CA ASN A 259 17.82 11.28 3.32
C ASN A 259 16.88 12.37 3.84
N GLU A 260 17.02 13.58 3.29
CA GLU A 260 16.22 14.77 3.57
C GLU A 260 15.70 15.37 2.25
N ASP A 261 15.22 14.47 1.38
CA ASP A 261 14.86 14.80 0.01
C ASP A 261 13.51 15.51 -0.07
N VAL A 262 13.29 16.25 -1.16
CA VAL A 262 11.99 16.88 -1.45
C VAL A 262 11.01 15.79 -1.91
N GLY A 263 9.88 15.71 -1.22
CA GLY A 263 8.76 14.85 -1.56
C GLY A 263 7.47 15.65 -1.74
N GLN A 264 6.36 14.94 -1.95
CA GLN A 264 5.04 15.52 -2.16
C GLN A 264 3.99 14.90 -1.24
N LEU A 265 3.13 15.73 -0.67
CA LEU A 265 1.94 15.27 0.04
C LEU A 265 0.87 14.78 -0.94
N HIS A 266 -0.05 13.96 -0.43
CA HIS A 266 -1.31 13.68 -1.12
C HIS A 266 -2.22 14.92 -1.18
N LYS A 267 -2.06 15.87 -0.26
CA LYS A 267 -2.78 17.14 -0.26
C LYS A 267 -2.32 18.03 -1.42
N THR A 268 -3.29 18.65 -2.09
CA THR A 268 -3.05 19.61 -3.16
C THR A 268 -3.22 21.06 -2.70
N ASP A 269 -2.57 21.98 -3.39
CA ASP A 269 -2.77 23.42 -3.27
C ASP A 269 -4.06 23.89 -3.98
N ALA A 270 -4.29 25.20 -3.99
CA ALA A 270 -5.47 25.80 -4.65
C ALA A 270 -5.48 25.61 -6.18
N ALA A 271 -4.34 25.32 -6.79
CA ALA A 271 -4.21 25.05 -8.23
C ALA A 271 -4.31 23.55 -8.56
N GLY A 272 -4.52 22.68 -7.55
CA GLY A 272 -4.59 21.24 -7.73
C GLY A 272 -3.22 20.54 -7.81
N ASN A 273 -2.12 21.26 -7.60
CA ASN A 273 -0.79 20.66 -7.57
C ASN A 273 -0.52 20.05 -6.18
N ARG A 274 0.19 18.93 -6.13
CA ARG A 274 0.62 18.35 -4.86
C ARG A 274 1.58 19.30 -4.14
N ILE A 275 1.39 19.44 -2.83
CA ILE A 275 2.24 20.30 -2.00
C ILE A 275 3.58 19.60 -1.80
N SER A 276 4.65 20.26 -2.23
CA SER A 276 6.03 19.78 -2.05
C SER A 276 6.62 20.28 -0.71
N LEU A 277 7.34 19.41 -0.01
CA LEU A 277 8.15 19.73 1.17
C LEU A 277 9.30 18.73 1.33
N ARG A 278 10.33 19.09 2.10
CA ARG A 278 11.37 18.15 2.52
C ARG A 278 10.81 17.14 3.52
N PHE A 279 11.26 15.89 3.39
CA PHE A 279 10.95 14.83 4.35
C PHE A 279 12.24 14.21 4.88
N ALA A 280 12.32 14.07 6.20
CA ALA A 280 13.34 13.25 6.83
C ALA A 280 12.88 11.80 6.72
N THR A 281 13.61 10.99 5.96
CA THR A 281 13.37 9.55 5.80
C THR A 281 14.49 8.79 6.47
N LEU A 282 14.15 7.92 7.43
CA LEU A 282 15.11 7.13 8.20
C LEU A 282 14.66 5.68 8.27
N LEU A 283 15.54 4.74 7.89
CA LEU A 283 15.48 3.35 8.33
C LEU A 283 16.74 3.05 9.14
N ALA A 284 16.58 2.69 10.41
CA ALA A 284 17.68 2.40 11.33
C ALA A 284 17.51 1.05 12.02
N ARG A 285 18.62 0.37 12.33
CA ARG A 285 18.69 -0.90 13.06
C ARG A 285 19.36 -0.72 14.42
N LYS A 286 18.77 -1.30 15.47
CA LYS A 286 19.31 -1.24 16.84
C LYS A 286 20.53 -2.16 16.97
N LEU A 287 21.62 -1.63 17.52
CA LEU A 287 22.88 -2.36 17.74
C LEU A 287 22.85 -3.28 18.96
#